data_AF-A0A4Q9XKE2-F1
#
_entry.id   AF-A0A4Q9XKE2-F1
#
_cell.length_a   1.000
_cell.length_b   1.000
_cell.length_c   1.000
_cell.angle_alpha   90.00
_cell.angle_beta   90.00
_cell.angle_gamma   90.00
#
_symmetry.space_group_name_H-M   'P 1'
#
loop_
_entity.id
_entity.type
_entity.pdbx_description
1 polymer ?
#
loop_
_entity_poly.entity_id
_entity_poly.type
_entity_poly.pdbx_seq_one_letter_code
_entity_poly.pdbx_strand_id
1 'polypeptide(L)'
;MAKKPPSNAQFWLRYLLLSLGVIVVGVTLIILLNREGSMDGEPAKDPAAGMSKFYADYRMSSSQPRPKDLGDFVIEVEEPEEGMDNRLSDMESLQSNIPRGWVGEYKFRDFKAGSTLRESISAHAQNEGMQVLWELDQDFIIKVQFQIEDTIVGSLHKIAGAIGANFDGDVETWFCPRQRALVITNKQSNYLLQHCEKNQRDQQPN
;
A
#
# COMPACT_ATOMS: atom_id res chain seq x y z
N MET A 1 -87.23 -40.58 -29.09
CA MET A 1 -86.16 -39.66 -28.63
C MET A 1 -84.81 -40.30 -28.92
N ALA A 2 -84.10 -39.85 -29.96
CA ALA A 2 -82.81 -40.44 -30.35
C ALA A 2 -81.66 -39.69 -29.67
N LYS A 3 -80.87 -40.38 -28.83
CA LYS A 3 -79.65 -39.86 -28.21
C LYS A 3 -78.52 -39.85 -29.26
N LYS A 4 -77.96 -38.67 -29.55
CA LYS A 4 -76.74 -38.52 -30.36
C LYS A 4 -75.54 -39.09 -29.60
N PRO A 5 -74.62 -39.84 -30.25
CA PRO A 5 -73.43 -40.37 -29.59
C PRO A 5 -72.48 -39.22 -29.22
N PRO A 6 -71.74 -39.33 -28.09
CA PRO A 6 -70.75 -38.32 -27.71
C PRO A 6 -69.66 -38.27 -28.77
N SER A 7 -69.34 -37.08 -29.27
CA SER A 7 -68.45 -36.92 -30.40
C SER A 7 -66.98 -37.11 -29.99
N ASN A 8 -66.29 -38.02 -30.69
CA ASN A 8 -64.84 -38.21 -30.62
C ASN A 8 -64.04 -36.91 -30.84
N ALA A 9 -64.67 -35.89 -31.42
CA ALA A 9 -64.08 -34.58 -31.69
C ALA A 9 -63.65 -33.84 -30.41
N GLN A 10 -64.36 -34.00 -29.28
CA GLN A 10 -63.99 -33.32 -28.03
C GLN A 10 -62.74 -33.93 -27.38
N PHE A 11 -62.51 -35.23 -27.57
CA PHE A 11 -61.27 -35.88 -27.15
C PHE A 11 -60.10 -35.40 -27.98
N TRP A 12 -60.21 -35.42 -29.31
CA TRP A 12 -59.16 -34.95 -30.21
C TRP A 12 -58.83 -33.46 -30.04
N LEU A 13 -59.82 -32.61 -29.75
CA LEU A 13 -59.61 -31.18 -29.50
C LEU A 13 -58.75 -30.95 -28.24
N ARG A 14 -58.98 -31.71 -27.17
CA ARG A 14 -58.20 -31.60 -25.93
C ARG A 14 -56.76 -32.06 -26.12
N TYR A 15 -56.54 -33.12 -26.90
CA TYR A 15 -55.20 -33.60 -27.21
C TYR A 15 -54.43 -32.64 -28.13
N LEU A 16 -55.10 -32.02 -29.11
CA LEU A 16 -54.49 -30.98 -29.95
C LEU A 16 -54.11 -29.73 -29.14
N LEU A 17 -54.93 -29.33 -28.16
CA LEU A 17 -54.61 -28.21 -27.26
C LEU A 17 -53.41 -28.53 -26.36
N LEU A 18 -53.34 -29.75 -25.82
CA LEU A 18 -52.22 -30.19 -25.00
C LEU A 18 -50.92 -30.30 -25.81
N SER A 19 -50.96 -30.86 -27.02
CA SER A 19 -49.77 -30.97 -27.86
C SER A 19 -49.25 -29.60 -28.30
N LEU A 20 -50.14 -28.67 -28.62
CA LEU A 20 -49.79 -27.27 -28.91
C LEU A 20 -49.09 -26.64 -27.69
N GLY A 21 -49.62 -26.85 -26.49
CA GLY A 21 -49.03 -26.34 -25.25
C GLY A 21 -47.59 -26.83 -25.02
N VAL A 22 -47.33 -28.13 -25.23
CA VAL A 22 -45.97 -28.71 -25.11
C VAL A 22 -45.02 -28.13 -26.15
N ILE A 23 -45.48 -27.92 -27.39
CA ILE A 23 -44.67 -27.30 -28.45
C ILE A 23 -44.33 -25.85 -28.09
N VAL A 24 -45.28 -25.06 -27.59
CA VAL A 24 -45.02 -23.68 -27.17
C VAL A 24 -44.00 -23.64 -26.04
N VAL A 25 -44.12 -24.50 -25.03
CA VAL A 25 -43.15 -24.59 -23.92
C VAL A 25 -41.76 -24.97 -24.42
N GLY A 26 -41.67 -25.94 -25.33
CA GLY A 26 -40.40 -26.35 -25.95
C GLY A 26 -39.74 -25.22 -26.74
N VAL A 27 -40.51 -24.49 -27.56
CA VAL A 27 -40.01 -23.33 -28.32
C VAL A 27 -39.56 -22.22 -27.37
N THR A 28 -40.30 -21.94 -26.29
CA THR A 28 -39.89 -20.93 -25.31
C THR A 28 -38.62 -21.33 -24.57
N LEU A 29 -38.43 -22.62 -24.24
CA LEU A 29 -37.18 -23.11 -23.64
C LEU A 29 -36.01 -23.01 -24.63
N ILE A 30 -36.21 -23.34 -25.90
CA ILE A 30 -35.17 -23.16 -26.93
C ILE A 30 -34.81 -21.69 -27.08
N ILE A 31 -35.78 -20.77 -27.09
CA ILE A 31 -35.51 -19.33 -27.18
C ILE A 31 -34.78 -18.82 -25.93
N LEU A 32 -35.15 -19.27 -24.73
CA LEU A 32 -34.47 -18.89 -23.48
C LEU A 32 -33.05 -19.44 -23.41
N LEU A 33 -32.82 -20.70 -23.81
CA LEU A 33 -31.49 -21.31 -23.88
C LEU A 33 -30.62 -20.64 -24.97
N ASN A 34 -31.19 -20.26 -26.11
CA ASN A 34 -30.46 -19.48 -27.13
C ASN A 34 -30.17 -18.04 -26.68
N ARG A 35 -30.94 -17.49 -25.73
CA ARG A 35 -30.73 -16.14 -25.19
C ARG A 35 -29.54 -16.07 -24.23
N GLU A 36 -29.14 -17.20 -23.65
CA GLU A 36 -27.87 -17.34 -22.91
C GLU A 36 -26.65 -17.52 -23.85
N GLY A 37 -26.89 -17.68 -25.16
CA GLY A 37 -25.86 -17.85 -26.20
C GLY A 37 -25.52 -16.59 -27.00
N SER A 38 -26.01 -15.41 -26.63
CA SER A 38 -25.53 -14.13 -27.19
C SER A 38 -24.50 -13.51 -26.25
N MET A 39 -23.40 -14.23 -26.04
CA MET A 39 -22.15 -13.56 -25.73
C MET A 39 -21.76 -12.85 -27.02
N ASP A 40 -21.92 -11.53 -27.08
CA ASP A 40 -21.10 -10.71 -27.97
C ASP A 40 -19.66 -11.00 -27.59
N GLY A 41 -19.07 -11.99 -28.25
CA GLY A 41 -17.65 -12.23 -28.19
C GLY A 41 -16.99 -11.02 -28.80
N GLU A 42 -16.50 -10.10 -27.95
CA GLU A 42 -15.39 -9.26 -28.35
C GLU A 42 -14.37 -10.18 -29.04
N PRO A 43 -13.89 -9.82 -30.24
CA PRO A 43 -12.89 -10.64 -30.93
C PRO A 43 -11.77 -10.91 -29.94
N ALA A 44 -11.38 -12.18 -29.81
CA ALA A 44 -10.37 -12.63 -28.84
C ALA A 44 -9.25 -11.60 -28.79
N LYS A 45 -9.20 -10.81 -27.71
CA LYS A 45 -8.24 -9.72 -27.58
C LYS A 45 -6.87 -10.36 -27.60
N ASP A 46 -6.18 -10.18 -28.72
CA ASP A 46 -4.83 -10.69 -28.91
C ASP A 46 -3.99 -10.27 -27.70
N PRO A 47 -3.45 -11.23 -26.91
CA PRO A 47 -2.60 -10.92 -25.76
C PRO A 47 -1.45 -9.99 -26.14
N ALA A 48 -0.94 -10.11 -27.37
CA ALA A 48 0.11 -9.24 -27.90
C ALA A 48 -0.38 -7.82 -28.15
N ALA A 49 -1.64 -7.62 -28.54
CA ALA A 49 -2.24 -6.29 -28.69
C ALA A 49 -2.44 -5.60 -27.33
N GLY A 50 -2.85 -6.36 -26.29
CA GLY A 50 -2.95 -5.86 -24.92
C GLY A 50 -1.59 -5.43 -24.35
N MET A 51 -0.56 -6.26 -24.55
CA MET A 51 0.81 -5.94 -24.14
C MET A 51 1.39 -4.77 -24.94
N SER A 52 1.19 -4.74 -26.25
CA SER A 52 1.68 -3.64 -27.11
C SER A 52 1.02 -2.31 -26.73
N LYS A 53 -0.28 -2.31 -26.42
CA LYS A 53 -0.99 -1.13 -25.94
C LYS A 53 -0.45 -0.68 -24.58
N PHE A 54 -0.22 -1.60 -23.66
CA PHE A 54 0.40 -1.31 -22.36
C PHE A 54 1.80 -0.69 -22.52
N TYR A 55 2.67 -1.28 -23.34
CA TYR A 55 4.02 -0.76 -23.59
C TYR A 55 3.99 0.59 -24.31
N ALA A 56 3.04 0.82 -25.22
CA ALA A 56 2.85 2.10 -25.90
C ALA A 56 2.38 3.19 -24.93
N ASP A 57 1.41 2.89 -24.07
CA ASP A 57 0.90 3.81 -23.04
C ASP A 57 1.98 4.09 -21.97
N TYR A 58 2.80 3.10 -21.59
CA TYR A 58 3.95 3.28 -20.72
C TYR A 58 5.03 4.18 -21.36
N ARG A 59 5.37 3.94 -22.64
CA ARG A 59 6.35 4.79 -23.34
C ARG A 59 5.87 6.23 -23.50
N MET A 60 4.61 6.42 -23.86
CA MET A 60 4.03 7.76 -24.00
C MET A 60 3.96 8.50 -22.67
N SER A 61 3.56 7.82 -21.58
CA SER A 61 3.56 8.42 -20.24
C SER A 61 4.98 8.71 -19.71
N SER A 62 5.97 7.88 -20.06
CA SER A 62 7.37 8.11 -19.68
C SER A 62 8.03 9.32 -20.36
N SER A 63 7.49 9.74 -21.51
CA SER A 63 8.00 10.87 -22.30
C SER A 63 7.41 12.22 -21.94
N GLN A 64 6.37 12.25 -21.09
CA GLN A 64 5.84 13.49 -20.54
C GLN A 64 6.60 13.84 -19.25
N PRO A 65 6.94 15.12 -19.02
CA PRO A 65 7.42 15.56 -17.72
C PRO A 65 6.37 15.15 -16.70
N ARG A 66 6.71 14.24 -15.77
CA ARG A 66 5.83 13.89 -14.65
C ARG A 66 5.41 15.22 -14.00
N PRO A 67 4.11 15.52 -13.88
CA PRO A 67 3.67 16.59 -13.01
C PRO A 67 4.33 16.35 -11.65
N LYS A 68 4.98 17.36 -11.08
CA LYS A 68 5.44 17.35 -9.69
C LYS A 68 4.24 17.45 -8.73
N ASP A 69 3.16 16.73 -9.01
CA ASP A 69 2.19 16.42 -7.98
C ASP A 69 2.86 15.32 -7.15
N LEU A 70 3.50 15.73 -6.05
CA LEU A 70 3.68 14.85 -4.91
C LEU A 70 2.34 14.15 -4.73
N GLY A 71 2.30 12.83 -4.90
CA GLY A 71 1.03 12.10 -4.79
C GLY A 71 0.34 12.45 -3.48
N ASP A 72 -0.98 12.28 -3.40
CA ASP A 72 -1.88 12.63 -2.27
C ASP A 72 -1.48 12.11 -0.87
N PHE A 73 -0.31 11.45 -0.76
CA PHE A 73 0.21 10.77 0.43
C PHE A 73 1.67 11.10 0.74
N VAL A 74 2.28 12.02 -0.01
CA VAL A 74 3.64 12.51 0.23
C VAL A 74 3.55 14.00 0.56
N ILE A 75 4.10 14.38 1.69
CA ILE A 75 4.14 15.76 2.17
C ILE A 75 5.58 16.23 2.09
N GLU A 76 5.80 17.40 1.48
CA GLU A 76 7.11 18.05 1.51
C GLU A 76 7.39 18.58 2.92
N VAL A 77 8.57 18.26 3.43
CA VAL A 77 9.03 18.69 4.75
C VAL A 77 10.07 19.77 4.56
N GLU A 78 9.84 20.94 5.14
CA GLU A 78 10.82 22.02 5.14
C GLU A 78 12.06 21.60 5.94
N GLU A 79 13.24 21.73 5.32
CA GLU A 79 14.50 21.57 6.03
C GLU A 79 14.65 22.68 7.09
N PRO A 80 15.03 22.34 8.34
CA PRO A 80 15.25 23.36 9.37
C PRO A 80 16.31 24.39 8.96
N GLU A 81 16.12 25.66 9.35
CA GLU A 81 17.09 26.74 9.04
C GLU A 81 18.49 26.45 9.59
N GLU A 82 18.54 25.78 10.74
CA GLU A 82 19.77 25.34 11.36
C GLU A 82 20.13 23.91 10.93
N GLY A 83 21.38 23.72 10.51
CA GLY A 83 21.89 22.42 10.08
C GLY A 83 21.81 21.36 11.17
N MET A 84 21.53 20.12 10.76
CA MET A 84 21.43 18.94 11.62
C MET A 84 22.57 18.82 12.64
N ASP A 85 23.82 19.01 12.21
CA ASP A 85 25.01 18.86 13.06
C ASP A 85 25.02 19.83 14.24
N ASN A 86 24.65 21.09 14.01
CA ASN A 86 24.60 22.10 15.08
C ASN A 86 23.49 21.77 16.08
N ARG A 87 22.30 21.41 15.59
CA ARG A 87 21.18 20.98 16.43
C ARG A 87 21.53 19.76 17.28
N LEU A 88 22.22 18.77 16.70
CA LEU A 88 22.71 17.60 17.44
C LEU A 88 23.78 17.98 18.48
N SER A 89 24.67 18.91 18.14
CA SER A 89 25.68 19.43 19.08
C SER A 89 25.02 20.13 20.28
N ASP A 90 23.99 20.95 20.03
CA ASP A 90 23.28 21.69 21.08
C ASP A 90 22.44 20.78 21.99
N MET A 91 22.03 19.61 21.49
CA MET A 91 21.35 18.57 22.26
C MET A 91 22.28 17.71 23.12
N GLU A 92 23.61 17.88 23.04
CA GLU A 92 24.54 17.07 23.81
C GLU A 92 24.37 17.26 25.32
N SER A 93 24.10 16.16 26.01
CA SER A 93 24.02 16.14 27.46
C SER A 93 24.96 15.08 28.04
N LEU A 94 25.94 15.54 28.82
CA LEU A 94 26.87 14.66 29.53
C LEU A 94 26.19 13.88 30.68
N GLN A 95 25.05 14.37 31.18
CA GLN A 95 24.35 13.79 32.34
C GLN A 95 23.29 12.75 31.96
N SER A 96 22.85 12.70 30.70
CA SER A 96 21.73 11.84 30.25
C SER A 96 22.11 10.89 29.11
N ASN A 97 23.40 10.53 29.03
CA ASN A 97 23.93 9.63 28.01
C ASN A 97 23.35 8.22 28.13
N ILE A 98 22.79 7.70 27.03
CA ILE A 98 22.28 6.33 26.97
C ILE A 98 23.44 5.36 26.69
N PRO A 99 23.41 4.11 27.22
CA PRO A 99 24.38 3.10 26.87
C PRO A 99 24.51 2.92 25.35
N ARG A 100 25.74 2.74 24.89
CA ARG A 100 26.02 2.30 23.51
C ARG A 100 25.34 0.95 23.23
N GLY A 101 24.86 0.76 22.01
CA GLY A 101 24.08 -0.43 21.63
C GLY A 101 22.66 -0.48 22.22
N TRP A 102 22.16 0.60 22.81
CA TRP A 102 20.74 0.68 23.18
C TRP A 102 19.87 0.72 21.91
N VAL A 103 18.84 -0.11 21.90
CA VAL A 103 17.91 -0.24 20.76
C VAL A 103 16.46 0.11 21.13
N GLY A 104 16.17 0.21 22.42
CA GLY A 104 14.84 0.36 22.97
C GLY A 104 14.13 -0.95 23.26
N GLU A 105 12.87 -0.85 23.68
CA GLU A 105 12.06 -2.01 24.08
C GLU A 105 11.51 -2.76 22.86
N TYR A 106 11.58 -4.09 22.85
CA TYR A 106 10.94 -4.89 21.82
C TYR A 106 9.43 -4.98 22.09
N LYS A 107 8.59 -4.42 21.21
CA LYS A 107 7.12 -4.41 21.34
C LYS A 107 6.41 -4.11 20.03
N PHE A 108 5.09 -4.28 20.03
CA PHE A 108 4.21 -3.84 18.94
C PHE A 108 4.01 -2.32 19.00
N ARG A 109 4.25 -1.64 17.87
CA ARG A 109 4.01 -0.20 17.69
C ARG A 109 2.96 0.02 16.62
N ASP A 110 1.89 0.71 17.01
CA ASP A 110 0.77 1.03 16.13
C ASP A 110 1.06 2.27 15.29
N PHE A 111 0.77 2.19 13.99
CA PHE A 111 0.82 3.29 13.03
C PHE A 111 -0.60 3.51 12.52
N LYS A 112 -1.19 4.64 12.88
CA LYS A 112 -2.61 4.92 12.63
C LYS A 112 -2.81 5.49 11.22
N ALA A 113 -3.95 5.18 10.61
CA ALA A 113 -4.32 5.81 9.36
C ALA A 113 -4.54 7.32 9.55
N GLY A 114 -4.10 8.13 8.59
CA GLY A 114 -4.25 9.58 8.59
C GLY A 114 -3.11 10.36 9.28
N SER A 115 -2.33 9.73 10.15
CA SER A 115 -1.08 10.32 10.66
C SER A 115 0.08 10.13 9.69
N THR A 116 1.20 10.80 9.93
CA THR A 116 2.42 10.58 9.13
C THR A 116 3.37 9.57 9.78
N LEU A 117 4.31 9.04 8.98
CA LEU A 117 5.38 8.18 9.48
C LEU A 117 6.24 8.91 10.51
N ARG A 118 6.66 10.15 10.20
CA ARG A 118 7.45 11.00 11.10
C ARG A 118 6.74 11.23 12.43
N GLU A 119 5.46 11.60 12.39
CA GLU A 119 4.67 11.86 13.60
C GLU A 119 4.59 10.60 14.48
N SER A 120 4.21 9.47 13.87
CA SER A 120 4.02 8.21 14.59
C SER A 120 5.32 7.71 15.22
N ILE A 121 6.42 7.67 14.45
CA ILE A 121 7.71 7.18 14.97
C ILE A 121 8.30 8.13 16.02
N SER A 122 8.10 9.43 15.87
CA SER A 122 8.52 10.43 16.87
C SER A 122 7.78 10.23 18.19
N ALA A 123 6.46 10.01 18.16
CA ALA A 123 5.67 9.75 19.34
C ALA A 123 6.14 8.47 20.06
N HIS A 124 6.39 7.39 19.32
CA HIS A 124 6.91 6.14 19.89
C HIS A 124 8.30 6.31 20.51
N ALA A 125 9.20 7.05 19.86
CA ALA A 125 10.53 7.35 20.40
C ALA A 125 10.46 8.20 21.67
N GLN A 126 9.59 9.23 21.69
CA GLN A 126 9.40 10.09 22.85
C GLN A 126 8.91 9.32 24.07
N ASN A 127 8.04 8.33 23.88
CA ASN A 127 7.59 7.43 24.95
C ASN A 127 8.73 6.59 25.57
N GLU A 128 9.83 6.40 24.84
CA GLU A 128 11.06 5.74 25.31
C GLU A 128 12.15 6.75 25.71
N GLY A 129 11.79 8.03 25.82
CA GLY A 129 12.69 9.12 26.20
C GLY A 129 13.72 9.46 25.11
N MET A 130 13.38 9.22 23.84
CA MET A 130 14.19 9.54 22.67
C MET A 130 13.52 10.59 21.78
N GLN A 131 14.31 11.29 21.00
CA GLN A 131 13.81 12.23 19.99
C GLN A 131 14.17 11.74 18.60
N VAL A 132 13.26 11.87 17.63
CA VAL A 132 13.55 11.55 16.22
C VAL A 132 13.87 12.86 15.49
N LEU A 133 15.02 12.89 14.83
CA LEU A 133 15.38 13.93 13.87
C LEU A 133 15.12 13.37 12.47
N TRP A 134 14.09 13.93 11.83
CA TRP A 134 13.69 13.58 10.48
C TRP A 134 14.36 14.54 9.49
N GLU A 135 15.49 14.12 8.94
CA GLU A 135 16.34 14.91 8.04
C GLU A 135 16.15 14.41 6.61
N LEU A 136 14.88 14.37 6.20
CA LEU A 136 14.40 14.00 4.87
C LEU A 136 13.42 15.09 4.41
N ASP A 137 13.41 15.39 3.12
CA ASP A 137 12.58 16.41 2.47
C ASP A 137 11.13 15.96 2.24
N GLN A 138 10.80 14.71 2.60
CA GLN A 138 9.48 14.13 2.44
C GLN A 138 9.03 13.36 3.68
N ASP A 139 7.74 13.39 3.94
CA ASP A 139 7.02 12.57 4.93
C ASP A 139 5.82 11.89 4.27
N PHE A 140 5.33 10.81 4.85
CA PHE A 140 4.35 9.94 4.22
C PHE A 140 3.12 9.74 5.09
N ILE A 141 1.95 9.95 4.49
CA ILE A 141 0.66 9.72 5.14
C ILE A 141 0.35 8.23 5.15
N ILE A 142 0.03 7.70 6.33
CA ILE A 142 -0.34 6.30 6.52
C ILE A 142 -1.77 6.10 5.99
N LYS A 143 -1.93 5.31 4.93
CA LYS A 143 -3.24 5.02 4.33
C LYS A 143 -4.06 4.02 5.14
N VAL A 144 -3.40 2.94 5.53
CA VAL A 144 -4.01 1.81 6.23
C VAL A 144 -3.20 1.60 7.49
N GLN A 145 -3.90 1.45 8.61
CA GLN A 145 -3.25 1.20 9.89
C GLN A 145 -2.40 -0.09 9.82
N PHE A 146 -1.24 -0.07 10.46
CA PHE A 146 -0.37 -1.24 10.56
C PHE A 146 0.37 -1.25 11.89
N GLN A 147 1.03 -2.37 12.18
CA GLN A 147 1.87 -2.54 13.36
C GLN A 147 3.27 -2.94 12.94
N ILE A 148 4.28 -2.42 13.64
CA ILE A 148 5.65 -2.93 13.56
C ILE A 148 5.97 -3.60 14.89
N GLU A 149 6.34 -4.87 14.81
CA GLU A 149 6.91 -5.62 15.92
C GLU A 149 8.44 -5.54 15.83
N ASP A 150 9.05 -4.71 16.68
CA ASP A 150 10.51 -4.55 16.77
C ASP A 150 10.88 -3.71 18.01
N THR A 151 12.16 -3.39 18.16
CA THR A 151 12.69 -2.27 18.94
C THR A 151 12.39 -0.92 18.27
N ILE A 152 12.55 0.22 18.96
CA ILE A 152 12.31 1.53 18.32
C ILE A 152 13.35 1.82 17.24
N VAL A 153 14.62 1.46 17.49
CA VAL A 153 15.72 1.59 16.53
C VAL A 153 15.48 0.70 15.30
N GLY A 154 15.05 -0.55 15.50
CA GLY A 154 14.66 -1.46 14.42
C GLY A 154 13.43 -0.99 13.64
N SER A 155 12.43 -0.45 14.33
CA SER A 155 11.23 0.12 13.69
C SER A 155 11.57 1.29 12.77
N LEU A 156 12.44 2.20 13.21
CA LEU A 156 12.90 3.32 12.39
C LEU A 156 13.70 2.83 11.16
N HIS A 157 14.52 1.79 11.31
CA HIS A 157 15.25 1.19 10.19
C HIS A 157 14.33 0.49 9.18
N LYS A 158 13.28 -0.22 9.65
CA LYS A 158 12.24 -0.78 8.77
C LYS A 158 11.53 0.30 7.98
N ILE A 159 11.21 1.43 8.62
CA ILE A 159 10.63 2.61 7.96
C ILE A 159 11.59 3.15 6.89
N ALA A 160 12.84 3.40 7.24
CA ALA A 160 13.86 3.89 6.30
C ALA A 160 13.99 3.00 5.05
N GLY A 161 14.04 1.67 5.25
CA GLY A 161 14.10 0.72 4.13
C GLY A 161 12.83 0.70 3.27
N ALA A 162 11.65 0.98 3.85
CA ALA A 162 10.39 1.02 3.12
C ALA A 162 10.22 2.29 2.27
N ILE A 163 10.75 3.42 2.74
CA ILE A 163 10.66 4.71 2.05
C ILE A 163 11.90 5.05 1.22
N GLY A 164 12.98 4.27 1.34
CA GLY A 164 14.27 4.61 0.72
C GLY A 164 14.23 4.85 -0.78
N ALA A 165 13.36 4.13 -1.51
CA ALA A 165 13.20 4.30 -2.96
C ALA A 165 12.61 5.66 -3.38
N ASN A 166 12.10 6.46 -2.43
CA ASN A 166 11.55 7.78 -2.68
C ASN A 166 12.61 8.90 -2.63
N PHE A 167 13.83 8.60 -2.20
CA PHE A 167 14.89 9.58 -2.00
C PHE A 167 16.06 9.34 -2.95
N ASP A 168 16.78 10.40 -3.28
CA ASP A 168 18.05 10.29 -3.97
C ASP A 168 19.13 9.83 -2.97
N GLY A 169 19.48 8.54 -3.05
CA GLY A 169 20.48 7.90 -2.20
C GLY A 169 19.90 6.93 -1.17
N ASP A 170 20.77 6.37 -0.33
CA ASP A 170 20.36 5.44 0.72
C ASP A 170 19.85 6.21 1.94
N VAL A 171 18.62 5.92 2.36
CA VAL A 171 18.09 6.45 3.63
C VAL A 171 18.66 5.63 4.78
N GLU A 172 19.46 6.29 5.60
CA GLU A 172 20.18 5.69 6.71
C GLU A 172 19.57 6.11 8.06
N THR A 173 19.79 5.27 9.06
CA THR A 173 19.34 5.54 10.43
C THR A 173 20.50 5.46 11.41
N TRP A 174 20.54 6.41 12.35
CA TRP A 174 21.62 6.58 13.30
C TRP A 174 21.07 6.73 14.72
N PHE A 175 21.72 6.10 15.69
CA PHE A 175 21.46 6.27 17.10
C PHE A 175 22.54 7.14 17.73
N CYS A 176 22.15 8.29 18.29
CA CYS A 176 23.05 9.28 18.88
C CYS A 176 22.88 9.29 20.41
N PRO A 177 23.70 8.53 21.16
CA PRO A 177 23.48 8.24 22.57
C PRO A 177 23.60 9.48 23.48
N ARG A 178 24.49 10.42 23.14
CA ARG A 178 24.74 11.65 23.92
C ARG A 178 23.61 12.68 23.81
N GLN A 179 22.86 12.62 22.71
CA GLN A 179 21.76 13.51 22.37
C GLN A 179 20.38 12.90 22.67
N ARG A 180 20.34 11.61 23.02
CA ARG A 180 19.09 10.81 23.09
C ARG A 180 18.28 10.95 21.80
N ALA A 181 18.98 10.93 20.67
CA ALA A 181 18.40 11.17 19.36
C ALA A 181 18.49 9.93 18.46
N LEU A 182 17.47 9.74 17.64
CA LEU A 182 17.43 8.84 16.51
C LEU A 182 17.35 9.71 15.25
N VAL A 183 18.31 9.57 14.35
CA VAL A 183 18.37 10.37 13.13
C VAL A 183 18.02 9.48 11.95
N ILE A 184 17.16 9.98 11.07
CA ILE A 184 16.88 9.38 9.76
C ILE A 184 17.25 10.41 8.69
N THR A 185 18.12 10.04 7.74
CA THR A 185 18.65 10.96 6.74
C THR A 185 19.13 10.24 5.49
N ASN A 186 19.11 10.92 4.34
CA ASN A 186 19.79 10.50 3.11
C ASN A 186 21.14 11.22 2.91
N LYS A 187 21.59 12.03 3.89
CA LYS A 187 22.85 12.79 3.83
C LYS A 187 23.82 12.25 4.88
N GLN A 188 25.05 11.96 4.46
CA GLN A 188 26.10 11.56 5.38
C GLN A 188 26.77 12.81 5.99
N SER A 189 27.01 12.79 7.30
CA SER A 189 27.75 13.84 8.01
C SER A 189 28.92 13.26 8.81
N ASN A 190 30.02 14.02 8.89
CA ASN A 190 31.15 13.70 9.75
C ASN A 190 30.76 13.65 11.23
N TYR A 191 29.78 14.47 11.64
CA TYR A 191 29.30 14.48 13.01
C TYR A 191 28.64 13.15 13.38
N LEU A 192 27.74 12.64 12.50
CA LEU A 192 27.09 11.34 12.70
C LEU A 192 28.11 10.19 12.81
N LEU A 193 29.15 10.20 11.97
CA LEU A 193 30.20 9.18 11.99
C LEU A 193 31.03 9.17 13.28
N GLN A 194 31.19 10.32 13.94
CA GLN A 194 32.02 10.46 15.13
C GLN A 194 31.24 10.25 16.43
N HIS A 195 29.95 10.62 16.44
CA HIS A 195 29.16 10.72 17.66
C HIS A 195 27.95 9.78 17.72
N CYS A 196 27.61 9.12 16.61
CA CYS A 196 26.45 8.25 16.51
C CYS A 196 26.81 6.85 15.98
N GLU A 197 25.91 5.90 16.24
CA GLU A 197 26.02 4.51 15.82
C GLU A 197 25.06 4.26 14.66
N LYS A 198 25.58 3.84 13.51
CA LYS A 198 24.74 3.48 12.36
C LYS A 198 23.96 2.21 12.67
N ASN A 199 22.65 2.23 12.46
CA ASN A 199 21.85 1.03 12.58
C ASN A 199 21.92 0.20 11.28
N GLN A 200 22.78 -0.82 11.27
CA GLN A 200 22.91 -1.76 10.16
C GLN A 200 22.27 -3.10 10.53
N ARG A 201 21.51 -3.66 9.58
CA ARG A 201 20.67 -4.86 9.74
C ARG A 201 21.46 -6.17 9.98
N ASP A 202 22.79 -6.13 10.09
CA ASP A 202 23.64 -7.33 10.09
C ASP A 202 23.83 -7.98 11.47
N GLN A 203 23.15 -7.49 12.52
CA GLN A 203 23.22 -8.04 13.87
C GLN A 203 21.84 -8.23 14.50
N GLN A 204 20.98 -9.02 13.86
CA GLN A 204 19.94 -9.73 14.61
C GLN A 204 20.47 -11.14 14.91
N PRO A 205 20.80 -11.49 16.17
CA PRO A 205 21.02 -12.88 16.52
C PRO A 205 19.67 -13.62 16.40
N ASN A 206 19.73 -14.82 15.79
CA ASN A 206 18.65 -15.81 15.82
C ASN A 206 18.19 -16.12 17.24
#